data_AF-A0A1E5L5Q7-F1
#
_entry.id   AF-A0A1E5L5Q7-F1
#
_cell.length_a   1.000
_cell.length_b   1.000
_cell.length_c   1.000
_cell.angle_alpha   90.00
_cell.angle_beta   90.00
_cell.angle_gamma   90.00
#
_symmetry.space_group_name_H-M   'P 1'
#
loop_
_entity.id
_entity.type
_entity.pdbx_description
1 polymer ?
#
loop_
_entity_poly.entity_id
_entity_poly.type
_entity_poly.pdbx_seq_one_letter_code
_entity_poly.pdbx_strand_id
1 'polypeptide(L)'
;MKNTAQHERKKLYTCEPILQLQHDMRTPLNVILGYAQLLGCDRTMNLTDAQINKIQGIITACRKLNGILDESISTCVHGTAREIENPEVGEPGEKD
;
A
#
# COMPACT_ATOMS: atom_id res chain seq x y z
N MET A 1 33.42 -18.02 0.79
CA MET A 1 31.98 -18.36 0.89
C MET A 1 31.25 -17.41 1.86
N LYS A 2 31.18 -16.10 1.58
CA LYS A 2 30.46 -15.12 2.43
C LYS A 2 29.33 -14.35 1.71
N ASN A 3 28.99 -14.70 0.46
CA ASN A 3 28.18 -13.83 -0.41
C ASN A 3 26.68 -14.16 -0.43
N THR A 4 26.26 -15.35 0.02
CA THR A 4 24.86 -15.79 -0.09
C THR A 4 23.97 -15.19 1.01
N ALA A 5 24.44 -15.18 2.27
CA ALA A 5 23.68 -14.65 3.41
C ALA A 5 23.47 -13.11 3.36
N GLN A 6 24.40 -12.38 2.73
CA GLN A 6 24.31 -10.91 2.60
C GLN A 6 23.35 -10.50 1.47
N HIS A 7 23.25 -11.30 0.41
CA HIS A 7 22.26 -11.12 -0.67
C HIS A 7 20.83 -11.46 -0.22
N GLU A 8 20.66 -12.50 0.60
CA GLU A 8 19.35 -12.89 1.14
C GLU A 8 18.81 -11.85 2.13
N ARG A 9 19.66 -11.30 3.01
CA ARG A 9 19.26 -10.20 3.90
C ARG A 9 18.80 -8.98 3.12
N LYS A 10 19.52 -8.57 2.07
CA LYS A 10 19.16 -7.38 1.28
C LYS A 10 17.79 -7.48 0.60
N LYS A 11 17.32 -8.70 0.32
CA LYS A 11 16.00 -8.97 -0.28
C LYS A 11 14.83 -8.84 0.70
N LEU A 12 15.08 -8.93 2.00
CA LEU A 12 14.05 -8.81 3.04
C LEU A 12 13.68 -7.36 3.39
N TYR A 13 14.50 -6.36 3.01
CA TYR A 13 14.34 -4.96 3.46
C TYR A 13 13.91 -3.99 2.34
N THR A 14 13.62 -4.46 1.13
CA THR A 14 13.24 -3.57 0.03
C THR A 14 11.75 -3.29 0.03
N CYS A 15 11.35 -2.01 0.07
CA CYS A 15 9.97 -1.57 -0.16
C CYS A 15 9.49 -1.77 -1.60
N GLU A 16 10.37 -2.13 -2.53
CA GLU A 16 10.06 -2.26 -3.97
C GLU A 16 8.83 -3.12 -4.27
N PRO A 17 8.62 -4.32 -3.67
CA PRO A 17 7.43 -5.12 -3.96
C PRO A 17 6.13 -4.46 -3.48
N ILE A 18 6.17 -3.73 -2.37
CA ILE A 18 5.01 -3.02 -1.80
C ILE A 18 4.69 -1.80 -2.65
N LEU A 19 5.70 -1.04 -3.07
CA LEU A 19 5.54 0.10 -3.97
C LEU A 19 4.97 -0.33 -5.33
N GLN A 20 5.45 -1.45 -5.88
CA GLN A 20 4.93 -2.00 -7.12
C GLN A 20 3.47 -2.44 -6.99
N LEU A 21 3.15 -3.21 -5.95
CA LEU A 21 1.77 -3.64 -5.68
C LEU A 21 0.83 -2.43 -5.55
N GLN A 22 1.28 -1.38 -4.87
CA GLN A 22 0.48 -0.19 -4.64
C GLN A 22 0.24 0.62 -5.93
N HIS A 23 1.27 0.75 -6.78
CA HIS A 23 1.12 1.32 -8.11
C HIS A 23 0.10 0.54 -8.96
N ASP A 24 0.22 -0.79 -8.97
CA ASP A 24 -0.62 -1.67 -9.79
C ASP A 24 -2.07 -1.73 -9.29
N MET A 25 -2.30 -1.48 -8.00
CA MET A 25 -3.65 -1.37 -7.42
C MET A 25 -4.28 0.02 -7.58
N ARG A 26 -3.49 1.10 -7.59
CA ARG A 26 -4.02 2.48 -7.76
C ARG A 26 -4.78 2.64 -9.07
N THR A 27 -4.25 2.12 -10.17
CA THR A 27 -4.87 2.23 -11.51
C THR A 27 -6.27 1.61 -11.57
N PRO A 28 -6.48 0.32 -11.26
CA PRO A 28 -7.81 -0.29 -11.28
C PRO A 28 -8.76 0.31 -10.23
N LEU A 29 -8.28 0.66 -9.03
CA LEU A 29 -9.12 1.29 -8.00
C LEU A 29 -9.61 2.67 -8.44
N ASN A 30 -8.77 3.47 -9.08
CA ASN A 30 -9.17 4.77 -9.60
C ASN A 30 -10.18 4.65 -10.74
N VAL A 31 -10.06 3.63 -11.60
CA VAL A 31 -11.05 3.34 -12.64
C VAL A 31 -12.41 2.99 -12.01
N ILE A 32 -12.43 2.07 -11.04
CA ILE A 32 -13.67 1.68 -10.34
C ILE A 32 -14.29 2.89 -9.62
N LEU A 33 -13.48 3.67 -8.90
CA LEU A 33 -13.93 4.87 -8.20
C LEU A 33 -14.51 5.89 -9.19
N GLY A 34 -13.83 6.14 -10.31
CA GLY A 34 -14.26 7.09 -11.33
C GLY A 34 -15.60 6.68 -11.97
N TYR A 35 -15.76 5.41 -12.33
CA TYR A 35 -17.05 4.92 -12.85
C TYR A 35 -18.17 4.98 -11.82
N ALA A 36 -17.89 4.63 -10.55
CA ALA A 36 -18.88 4.74 -9.48
C ALA A 36 -19.30 6.20 -9.24
N GLN A 37 -18.35 7.14 -9.28
CA GLN A 37 -18.64 8.57 -9.20
C GLN A 37 -19.46 9.06 -10.39
N LEU A 38 -19.11 8.66 -11.62
CA LEU A 38 -19.85 9.02 -12.82
C LEU A 38 -21.30 8.56 -12.74
N LEU A 39 -21.53 7.30 -12.37
CA LEU A 39 -22.87 6.73 -12.19
C LEU A 39 -23.67 7.46 -11.10
N GLY A 40 -23.02 7.87 -10.00
CA GLY A 40 -23.67 8.63 -8.94
C GLY A 40 -23.97 10.10 -9.31
N CYS A 41 -23.23 10.66 -10.26
CA CYS A 41 -23.41 12.04 -10.74
C CYS A 41 -24.34 12.15 -11.95
N ASP A 42 -24.62 11.06 -12.65
CA ASP A 42 -25.48 11.04 -13.84
C ASP A 42 -26.96 11.21 -13.45
N ARG A 43 -27.44 12.46 -13.57
CA ARG A 43 -28.82 12.84 -13.30
C ARG A 43 -29.82 12.37 -14.37
N THR A 44 -29.33 11.84 -15.49
CA THR A 44 -30.18 11.29 -16.56
C THR A 44 -30.56 9.83 -16.28
N MET A 45 -29.78 9.14 -15.44
CA MET A 45 -30.15 7.83 -14.91
C MET A 45 -31.14 7.98 -13.76
N ASN A 46 -32.32 7.38 -13.91
CA ASN A 46 -33.28 7.21 -12.81
C ASN A 46 -32.85 6.05 -11.90
N LEU A 47 -31.76 6.25 -11.17
CA LEU A 47 -31.31 5.27 -10.17
C LEU A 47 -32.25 5.28 -8.96
N THR A 48 -32.59 4.08 -8.49
CA THR A 48 -33.30 3.91 -7.22
C THR A 48 -32.38 4.25 -6.04
N ASP A 49 -32.97 4.63 -4.90
CA ASP A 49 -32.22 4.87 -3.66
C ASP A 49 -31.33 3.68 -3.25
N ALA A 50 -31.80 2.46 -3.48
CA ALA A 50 -31.03 1.26 -3.23
C ALA A 50 -29.78 1.15 -4.12
N GLN A 51 -29.86 1.55 -5.38
CA GLN A 51 -28.71 1.60 -6.30
C GLN A 51 -27.73 2.72 -5.92
N ILE A 52 -28.25 3.89 -5.56
CA ILE A 52 -27.44 5.01 -5.08
C ILE A 52 -26.65 4.59 -3.83
N ASN A 53 -27.30 3.91 -2.87
CA ASN A 53 -26.64 3.40 -1.67
C ASN A 53 -25.53 2.38 -2.00
N LYS A 54 -25.74 1.50 -2.97
CA LYS A 54 -24.70 0.56 -3.43
C LYS A 54 -23.51 1.29 -4.05
N ILE A 55 -23.76 2.29 -4.89
CA ILE A 55 -22.71 3.14 -5.50
C ILE A 55 -21.90 3.86 -4.43
N GLN A 56 -22.57 4.46 -3.43
CA GLN A 56 -21.89 5.09 -2.29
C GLN A 56 -21.06 4.09 -1.48
N GLY A 57 -21.54 2.86 -1.33
CA GLY A 57 -20.77 1.75 -0.75
C GLY A 57 -19.49 1.46 -1.53
N ILE A 58 -19.55 1.38 -2.85
CA ILE A 58 -18.39 1.15 -3.73
C ILE A 58 -17.37 2.29 -3.59
N ILE A 59 -17.84 3.55 -3.64
CA ILE A 59 -16.99 4.75 -3.48
C ILE A 59 -16.28 4.72 -2.12
N THR A 60 -17.01 4.41 -1.06
CA THR A 60 -16.48 4.36 0.31
C THR A 60 -15.43 3.27 0.45
N ALA A 61 -15.69 2.07 -0.08
CA ALA A 61 -14.75 0.96 -0.05
C ALA A 61 -13.46 1.27 -0.84
N CYS A 62 -13.58 1.86 -2.04
CA CYS A 62 -12.41 2.24 -2.85
C CYS A 62 -11.55 3.28 -2.12
N ARG A 63 -12.16 4.28 -1.49
CA ARG A 63 -11.44 5.29 -0.70
C ARG A 63 -10.72 4.66 0.50
N LYS A 64 -11.38 3.73 1.20
CA LYS A 64 -10.77 3.02 2.33
C LYS A 64 -9.57 2.18 1.89
N LEU A 65 -9.68 1.47 0.77
CA LEU A 65 -8.57 0.68 0.22
C LEU A 65 -7.39 1.58 -0.17
N ASN A 66 -7.65 2.72 -0.83
CA ASN A 66 -6.59 3.68 -1.12
C ASN A 66 -5.89 4.18 0.15
N GLY A 67 -6.63 4.47 1.23
CA GLY A 67 -6.04 4.87 2.50
C GLY A 67 -5.12 3.81 3.12
N ILE A 68 -5.53 2.54 3.11
CA ILE A 68 -4.70 1.42 3.60
C ILE A 68 -3.43 1.27 2.74
N LEU A 69 -3.57 1.37 1.42
CA LEU A 69 -2.43 1.31 0.50
C LEU A 69 -1.43 2.45 0.78
N ASP A 70 -1.92 3.67 1.00
CA ASP A 70 -1.07 4.81 1.31
C ASP A 70 -0.37 4.67 2.67
N GLU A 71 -1.08 4.14 3.69
CA GLU A 71 -0.51 3.85 5.01
C GLU A 71 0.58 2.76 4.94
N SER A 72 0.42 1.76 4.07
CA SER A 72 1.42 0.70 3.90
C SER A 72 2.75 1.21 3.34
N ILE A 73 2.72 2.19 2.41
CA ILE A 73 3.95 2.86 1.96
C ILE A 73 4.58 3.63 3.10
N SER A 74 3.77 4.44 3.80
CA SER A 74 4.26 5.28 4.88
C SER A 74 5.00 4.42 5.90
N THR A 75 4.41 3.31 6.32
CA THR A 75 5.04 2.35 7.23
C THR A 75 6.35 1.79 6.67
N CYS A 76 6.38 1.45 5.38
CA CYS A 76 7.58 0.92 4.74
C CYS A 76 8.73 1.95 4.68
N VAL A 77 8.44 3.19 4.27
CA VAL A 77 9.43 4.27 4.15
C VAL A 77 9.99 4.64 5.53
N HIS A 78 9.14 4.77 6.55
CA HIS A 78 9.59 5.09 7.90
C HIS A 78 10.37 3.93 8.55
N GLY A 79 10.02 2.67 8.24
CA GLY A 79 10.80 1.50 8.67
C GLY A 79 12.21 1.50 8.11
N THR A 80 12.39 1.85 6.83
CA THR A 80 13.73 1.94 6.21
C THR A 80 14.59 3.07 6.80
N ALA A 81 14.01 4.21 7.17
CA ALA A 81 14.77 5.34 7.73
C ALA A 81 15.29 5.07 9.15
N ARG A 82 14.49 4.38 9.98
CA ARG A 82 14.83 4.12 11.39
C ARG A 82 15.90 3.05 11.59
N GLU A 83 16.09 2.16 10.60
CA GLU A 83 17.12 1.10 10.64
C GLU A 83 18.47 1.56 10.06
N ILE A 84 18.51 2.61 9.22
CA ILE A 84 19.75 3.22 8.72
C ILE A 84 20.48 4.02 9.82
N GLU A 85 19.74 4.57 10.79
CA GLU A 85 20.31 5.33 11.90
C GLU A 85 20.93 4.48 13.02
N ASN A 86 20.79 3.14 13.01
CA ASN A 86 21.36 2.28 14.06
C ASN A 86 22.03 0.99 13.54
N PRO A 87 23.26 1.07 12.99
CA PRO A 87 24.01 -0.10 12.53
C PRO A 87 24.76 -0.88 13.63
N GLU A 88 24.71 -0.48 14.91
CA GLU A 88 25.57 -1.03 15.98
C GLU A 88 24.86 -1.85 17.08
N VAL A 89 24.10 -2.90 16.73
CA VAL A 89 23.81 -3.95 17.73
C VAL A 89 24.01 -5.32 17.10
N GLY A 90 25.25 -5.80 17.14
CA GLY A 90 25.56 -7.15 16.67
C GLY A 90 27.01 -7.57 16.83
N GLU A 91 27.53 -7.63 18.05
CA GLU A 91 28.43 -8.72 18.50
C GLU A 91 28.28 -8.93 20.02
N PRO A 92 28.02 -10.16 20.52
CA PRO A 92 28.29 -10.48 21.90
C PRO A 92 29.81 -10.61 22.04
N GLY A 93 30.44 -9.64 22.70
CA GLY A 93 31.84 -9.70 23.06
C GLY A 93 32.11 -10.88 23.99
N GLU A 94 32.62 -11.96 23.41
CA GLU A 94 33.45 -12.96 24.08
C GLU A 94 34.61 -12.21 24.76
N LYS A 95 34.70 -12.33 26.08
CA LYS A 95 35.92 -12.03 26.81
C LYS A 95 36.18 -13.19 27.76
N ASP A 96 37.24 -13.92 27.41
CA ASP A 96 38.01 -14.81 28.27
C ASP A 96 38.38 -14.16 29.61
#